data_AF-A0A9W8YJ07-F1
#
_entry.id   AF-A0A9W8YJ07-F1
#
_cell.length_a   1.000
_cell.length_b   1.000
_cell.length_c   1.000
_cell.angle_alpha   90.00
_cell.angle_beta   90.00
_cell.angle_gamma   90.00
#
_symmetry.space_group_name_H-M   'P 1'
#
loop_
_entity.id
_entity.type
_entity.pdbx_description
1 polymer ?
#
loop_
_entity_poly.entity_id
_entity_poly.type
_entity_poly.pdbx_seq_one_letter_code
_entity_poly.pdbx_strand_id
1 'polypeptide(L)'
;MAYKLQIVIDGTYHKFTISEDAENLRAMLMATGKRELVEASPRDRIWGVGFAEKNAGENRVRWGQNLLGKALMRVRERLREEADEEKKGEREG
;
A
#
# COMPACT_ATOMS: atom_id res chain seq x y z
N MET A 1 -12.10 -7.88 13.11
CA MET A 1 -11.03 -6.90 12.78
C MET A 1 -10.53 -6.95 11.34
N ALA A 2 -10.68 -8.05 10.58
CA ALA A 2 -10.23 -8.16 9.18
C ALA A 2 -11.00 -7.26 8.18
N TYR A 3 -12.28 -6.98 8.44
CA TYR A 3 -13.16 -6.28 7.51
C TYR A 3 -12.74 -4.84 7.16
N LYS A 4 -12.27 -4.06 8.15
CA LYS A 4 -11.82 -2.67 7.92
C LYS A 4 -10.62 -2.58 6.98
N LEU A 5 -9.68 -3.52 7.09
CA LEU A 5 -8.50 -3.55 6.24
C LEU A 5 -8.91 -3.90 4.81
N GLN A 6 -9.81 -4.88 4.65
CA GLN A 6 -10.31 -5.29 3.34
C GLN A 6 -11.00 -4.12 2.61
N ILE A 7 -11.90 -3.39 3.29
CA ILE A 7 -12.56 -2.22 2.70
C ILE A 7 -11.53 -1.20 2.20
N VAL A 8 -10.49 -0.91 3.01
CA VAL A 8 -9.46 0.06 2.61
C VAL A 8 -8.59 -0.48 1.49
N ILE A 9 -8.30 -1.78 1.44
CA ILE A 9 -7.63 -2.41 0.29
C ILE A 9 -8.47 -2.20 -0.98
N ASP A 10 -9.76 -2.50 -0.94
CA ASP A 10 -10.63 -2.40 -2.12
C ASP A 10 -10.79 -0.95 -2.60
N GLY A 11 -11.03 -0.03 -1.66
CA GLY A 11 -11.11 1.41 -1.99
C GLY A 11 -9.78 1.97 -2.49
N THR A 12 -8.67 1.54 -1.91
CA THR A 12 -7.32 1.93 -2.38
C THR A 12 -7.06 1.33 -3.76
N TYR A 13 -7.43 0.08 -4.02
CA TYR A 13 -7.30 -0.51 -5.35
C TYR A 13 -8.04 0.34 -6.39
N HIS A 14 -9.32 0.65 -6.16
CA HIS A 14 -10.09 1.49 -7.08
C HIS A 14 -9.49 2.89 -7.28
N LYS A 15 -8.95 3.50 -6.22
CA LYS A 15 -8.25 4.78 -6.34
C LYS A 15 -7.05 4.70 -7.30
N PHE A 16 -6.36 3.56 -7.35
CA PHE A 16 -5.17 3.39 -8.19
C PHE A 16 -5.47 2.76 -9.57
N THR A 17 -6.72 2.42 -9.87
CA THR A 17 -7.09 1.79 -11.16
C THR A 17 -8.14 2.55 -11.96
N ILE A 18 -9.08 3.26 -11.32
CA ILE A 18 -10.21 3.89 -12.02
C ILE A 18 -10.43 5.36 -11.71
N SER A 19 -9.68 5.95 -10.77
CA SER A 19 -9.78 7.39 -10.49
C SER A 19 -9.10 8.23 -11.59
N GLU A 20 -9.42 9.52 -11.66
CA GLU A 20 -8.83 10.45 -12.64
C GLU A 20 -7.29 10.48 -12.58
N ASP A 21 -6.71 10.32 -11.38
CA ASP A 21 -5.27 10.31 -11.15
C ASP A 21 -4.66 8.89 -11.13
N ALA A 22 -5.42 7.86 -11.50
CA ALA A 22 -5.02 6.46 -11.31
C ALA A 22 -3.65 6.13 -11.92
N GLU A 23 -3.35 6.62 -13.12
CA GLU A 23 -2.07 6.37 -13.79
C GLU A 23 -0.88 6.91 -12.99
N ASN A 24 -0.96 8.19 -12.56
CA ASN A 24 0.07 8.84 -11.76
C ASN A 24 0.23 8.18 -10.39
N LEU A 25 -0.89 7.87 -9.74
CA LEU A 25 -0.89 7.18 -8.43
C LEU A 25 -0.27 5.79 -8.55
N ARG A 26 -0.64 5.02 -9.56
CA ARG A 26 -0.07 3.68 -9.84
C ARG A 26 1.43 3.77 -10.07
N ALA A 27 1.89 4.72 -10.88
CA ALA A 27 3.33 4.94 -11.12
C ALA A 27 4.08 5.25 -9.82
N MET A 28 3.56 6.15 -8.98
CA MET A 28 4.16 6.48 -7.69
C MET A 28 4.21 5.28 -6.75
N LEU A 29 3.13 4.50 -6.65
CA LEU A 29 3.10 3.30 -5.82
C LEU A 29 4.09 2.25 -6.32
N MET A 30 4.22 2.07 -7.63
CA MET A 30 5.19 1.12 -8.20
C MET A 30 6.64 1.55 -7.96
N ALA A 31 6.94 2.85 -8.05
CA ALA A 31 8.26 3.41 -7.77
C ALA A 31 8.74 3.16 -6.32
N THR A 32 7.84 2.84 -5.40
CA THR A 32 8.22 2.41 -4.04
C THR A 32 8.97 1.07 -4.03
N GLY A 33 8.89 0.28 -5.11
CA GLY A 33 9.63 -0.97 -5.25
C GLY A 33 9.18 -2.00 -4.23
N LYS A 34 10.13 -2.59 -3.49
CA LYS A 34 9.86 -3.56 -2.42
C LYS A 34 9.95 -2.93 -1.02
N ARG A 35 10.10 -1.61 -0.92
CA ARG A 35 10.21 -0.90 0.37
C ARG A 35 8.92 -1.06 1.17
N GLU A 36 9.06 -1.18 2.48
CA GLU A 36 7.94 -1.13 3.41
C GLU A 36 7.41 0.31 3.48
N LEU A 37 6.09 0.46 3.34
CA LEU A 37 5.41 1.75 3.46
C LEU A 37 4.88 1.91 4.88
N VAL A 38 5.16 3.06 5.49
CA VAL A 38 4.91 3.31 6.90
C VAL A 38 4.21 4.65 7.07
N GLU A 39 3.00 4.63 7.65
CA GLU A 39 2.28 5.84 8.00
C GLU A 39 2.77 6.37 9.37
N ALA A 40 3.62 7.40 9.31
CA ALA A 40 4.35 7.94 10.46
C ALA A 40 3.55 8.98 11.27
N SER A 41 2.31 8.62 11.61
CA SER A 41 1.45 9.45 12.46
C SER A 41 1.71 9.17 13.95
N PRO A 42 2.10 10.18 14.77
CA PRO A 42 2.28 10.01 16.22
C PRO A 42 1.01 9.68 16.99
N ARG A 43 -0.15 10.06 16.43
CA ARG A 43 -1.46 9.96 17.10
C ARG A 43 -2.26 8.74 16.67
N ASP A 44 -1.84 8.05 15.61
CA ASP A 44 -2.54 6.89 15.08
C ASP A 44 -1.73 5.61 15.26
N ARG A 45 -2.27 4.69 16.07
CA ARG A 45 -1.69 3.36 16.35
C ARG A 45 -2.37 2.23 15.57
N ILE A 46 -3.39 2.54 14.76
CA ILE A 46 -4.17 1.58 13.97
C ILE A 46 -3.77 1.72 12.50
N TRP A 47 -4.00 2.86 11.89
CA TRP A 47 -3.59 3.09 10.50
C TRP A 47 -2.12 3.49 10.39
N GLY A 48 -1.60 4.15 11.43
CA GLY A 48 -0.19 4.53 11.56
C GLY A 48 0.62 3.70 12.55
N VAL A 49 1.88 4.10 12.73
CA VAL A 49 2.82 3.47 13.69
C VAL A 49 2.82 4.11 15.07
N GLY A 50 2.16 5.24 15.27
CA GLY A 50 2.14 5.95 16.55
C GLY A 50 3.46 6.66 16.89
N PHE A 51 4.28 6.95 15.89
CA PHE A 51 5.53 7.69 16.03
C PHE A 51 5.67 8.63 14.83
N ALA A 52 6.25 9.81 15.06
CA ALA A 52 6.67 10.70 13.98
C ALA A 52 7.79 10.04 13.17
N GLU A 53 7.94 10.43 11.91
CA GLU A 53 8.96 9.91 10.98
C GLU A 53 10.34 9.78 11.62
N LYS A 54 10.83 10.86 12.23
CA LYS A 54 12.15 10.93 12.90
C LYS A 54 12.38 9.86 13.98
N ASN A 55 11.32 9.39 14.64
CA ASN A 55 11.40 8.45 15.77
C ASN A 55 10.89 7.05 15.40
N ALA A 56 10.25 6.90 14.23
CA ALA A 56 9.60 5.66 13.84
C ALA A 56 10.62 4.52 13.71
N GLY A 57 11.74 4.74 13.02
CA GLY A 57 12.76 3.69 12.80
C GLY A 57 13.26 3.04 14.09
N GLU A 58 13.66 3.86 15.07
CA GLU A 58 14.19 3.39 16.36
C GLU A 58 13.14 2.68 17.23
N ASN A 59 11.86 3.00 17.04
CA ASN A 59 10.76 2.47 17.85
C ASN A 59 10.00 1.34 17.15
N ARG A 60 10.59 0.66 16.16
CA ARG A 60 9.94 -0.40 15.36
C ARG A 60 9.22 -1.45 16.21
N VAL A 61 9.85 -1.92 17.28
CA VAL A 61 9.28 -2.93 18.20
C VAL A 61 8.03 -2.44 18.95
N ARG A 62 7.83 -1.12 18.99
CA ARG A 62 6.70 -0.47 19.67
C ARG A 62 5.64 0.01 18.70
N TRP A 63 5.76 -0.20 17.40
CA TRP A 63 4.84 0.34 16.40
C TRP A 63 3.38 -0.05 16.65
N GLY A 64 2.50 0.83 16.20
CA GLY A 64 1.10 0.50 15.93
C GLY A 64 0.95 -0.48 14.76
N GLN A 65 -0.28 -0.64 14.28
CA GLN A 65 -0.60 -1.67 13.30
C GLN A 65 -0.19 -1.32 11.86
N ASN A 66 0.04 -0.03 11.54
CA ASN A 66 0.38 0.46 10.20
C ASN A 66 -0.56 -0.11 9.10
N LEU A 67 -1.87 -0.15 9.36
CA LEU A 67 -2.83 -0.77 8.45
C LEU A 67 -2.88 -0.07 7.08
N LEU A 68 -2.63 1.24 7.01
CA LEU A 68 -2.63 1.98 5.75
C LEU A 68 -1.44 1.56 4.88
N GLY A 69 -0.24 1.50 5.46
CA GLY A 69 0.95 1.00 4.78
C GLY A 69 0.74 -0.42 4.27
N LYS A 70 0.15 -1.31 5.08
CA LYS A 70 -0.20 -2.68 4.68
C LYS A 70 -1.19 -2.73 3.52
N ALA A 71 -2.24 -1.89 3.54
CA ALA A 71 -3.21 -1.82 2.45
C ALA A 71 -2.55 -1.40 1.13
N LEU A 72 -1.74 -0.34 1.15
CA LEU A 72 -0.99 0.14 -0.03
C LEU A 72 -0.04 -0.93 -0.58
N MET A 73 0.66 -1.65 0.30
CA MET A 73 1.57 -2.72 -0.12
C MET A 73 0.82 -3.91 -0.74
N ARG A 74 -0.34 -4.30 -0.19
CA ARG A 74 -1.18 -5.35 -0.76
C ARG A 74 -1.74 -4.99 -2.13
N VAL A 75 -2.16 -3.73 -2.30
CA VAL A 75 -2.61 -3.19 -3.61
C VAL A 75 -1.46 -3.17 -4.61
N ARG A 76 -0.26 -2.75 -4.18
CA ARG A 76 0.96 -2.79 -5.02
C ARG A 76 1.27 -4.21 -5.51
N GLU A 77 1.14 -5.22 -4.65
CA GLU A 77 1.34 -6.62 -5.02
C GLU A 77 0.31 -7.07 -6.05
N ARG A 78 -0.98 -6.83 -5.80
CA ARG A 78 -2.06 -7.17 -6.74
C ARG A 78 -1.84 -6.55 -8.13
N LEU A 79 -1.53 -5.26 -8.19
CA LEU A 79 -1.29 -4.55 -9.45
C LEU A 79 -0.04 -5.05 -10.19
N ARG A 80 0.90 -5.72 -9.51
CA ARG A 80 2.05 -6.39 -10.14
C ARG A 80 1.64 -7.73 -10.71
N GLU A 81 0.86 -8.52 -9.95
CA GLU A 81 0.34 -9.81 -10.40
C GLU A 81 -0.47 -9.63 -11.70
N GLU A 82 -1.38 -8.65 -11.73
CA GLU A 82 -2.18 -8.31 -12.92
C GLU A 82 -1.29 -7.90 -14.11
N ALA A 83 -0.28 -7.05 -13.89
CA ALA A 83 0.65 -6.63 -14.94
C ALA A 83 1.56 -7.77 -15.44
N ASP A 84 1.88 -8.75 -14.60
CA ASP A 84 2.67 -9.91 -14.98
C ASP A 84 1.82 -10.94 -15.73
N GLU A 85 0.52 -11.05 -15.42
CA GLU A 85 -0.46 -11.85 -16.16
C GLU A 85 -0.72 -11.28 -17.56
N GLU A 86 -0.92 -9.97 -17.68
CA GLU A 86 -1.06 -9.26 -18.97
C GLU A 86 0.13 -9.58 -19.90
N LYS A 87 1.36 -9.45 -19.38
CA LYS A 87 2.59 -9.74 -20.15
C LYS A 87 2.75 -11.20 -20.55
N LYS A 88 2.17 -12.14 -19.80
CA LYS A 88 2.18 -13.57 -20.16
C LYS A 88 1.20 -13.84 -21.28
N GLY A 89 -0.01 -13.28 -21.20
CA GLY A 89 -1.02 -13.41 -22.26
C GLY A 89 -0.54 -12.86 -23.60
N GLU A 90 0.18 -11.73 -23.60
CA GLU A 90 0.77 -11.13 -24.80
C GLU A 90 1.91 -11.96 -25.44
N ARG A 91 2.55 -12.85 -24.68
CA ARG A 91 3.63 -13.72 -25.18
C ARG A 91 3.13 -15.05 -25.74
N GLU A 92 1.91 -15.43 -25.38
CA GLU A 92 1.28 -16.70 -25.75
C GLU A 92 0.26 -16.57 -26.89
N GLY A 93 -0.15 -15.34 -27.25
CA GLY A 93 -1.03 -15.03 -28.38
C GLY A 93 -0.28 -14.55 -29.62
#